data_AF-A0A916DAS6-F1
#
_entry.id   AF-A0A916DAS6-F1
#
_cell.length_a   1.000
_cell.length_b   1.000
_cell.length_c   1.000
_cell.angle_alpha   90.00
_cell.angle_beta   90.00
_cell.angle_gamma   90.00
#
_symmetry.space_group_name_H-M   'P 1'
#
loop_
_entity.id
_entity.type
_entity.pdbx_description
1 polymer ?
#
loop_
_entity_poly.entity_id
_entity_poly.type
_entity_poly.pdbx_seq_one_letter_code
_entity_poly.pdbx_strand_id
1 'polypeptide(L)'
;MSPRRRHAGFTLLEMLAVVALTALVLTVAIDFFLDLSRSSTAAAERMRTERRAVAILDRVARDLEGTYLVKKPEETDPLEHPFVFVAESTGAGVAEGADRIKFVTRSATLRSSAEHESDLAVVAYGARPAAGGGLEIVRWTSPRLPEGLDRTIPVDEGSDAAVLAGGIAGFAIRLLDEAGSWQTAWDSSQLTESSELPLAAEIEVSMLAPEGPVGDANALGEPASLGPFVRQVMLPVRPIDLEALLDPDAAAAAAAGESKKDESEEESEDGESSEQAKAESKNEDEPCMTVAQCLSLNPNVLQQFPQLGSVVTAIGGQCFRDVAASIPPGIQLVGCK
;
A
#
# COMPACT_ATOMS: atom_id res chain seq x y z
N MET A 1 64.14 69.28 -4.18
CA MET A 1 63.56 69.05 -5.52
C MET A 1 62.68 67.82 -5.43
N SER A 2 61.36 68.00 -5.36
CA SER A 2 60.41 66.87 -5.35
C SER A 2 60.12 66.44 -6.79
N PRO A 3 60.26 65.15 -7.14
CA PRO A 3 59.93 64.68 -8.49
C PRO A 3 58.43 64.87 -8.75
N ARG A 4 58.11 65.60 -9.83
CA ARG A 4 56.74 65.72 -10.36
C ARG A 4 56.26 64.34 -10.80
N ARG A 5 55.30 63.77 -10.09
CA ARG A 5 54.59 62.56 -10.52
C ARG A 5 53.87 62.88 -11.83
N ARG A 6 54.22 62.18 -12.92
CA ARG A 6 53.45 62.21 -14.16
C ARG A 6 52.14 61.46 -13.89
N HIS A 7 51.03 62.17 -13.90
CA HIS A 7 49.72 61.55 -13.89
C HIS A 7 49.48 60.93 -15.27
N ALA A 8 49.63 59.61 -15.37
CA ALA A 8 49.15 58.86 -16.53
C ALA A 8 47.62 58.83 -16.46
N GLY A 9 46.96 59.47 -17.43
CA GLY A 9 45.52 59.37 -17.58
C GLY A 9 45.12 58.01 -18.15
N PHE A 10 43.97 57.48 -17.71
CA PHE A 10 43.36 56.28 -18.29
C PHE A 10 43.06 56.49 -19.77
N THR A 11 43.36 55.49 -20.59
CA THR A 11 43.01 55.55 -22.02
C THR A 11 41.52 55.22 -22.19
N LEU A 12 40.87 55.81 -23.20
CA LEU A 12 39.46 55.51 -23.51
C LEU A 12 39.26 54.01 -23.78
N LEU A 13 40.25 53.37 -24.41
CA LEU A 13 40.24 51.93 -24.69
C LEU A 13 40.22 51.09 -23.41
N GLU A 14 40.95 51.49 -22.38
CA GLU A 14 40.97 50.82 -21.08
C GLU A 14 39.61 50.90 -20.38
N MET A 15 38.95 52.07 -20.43
CA MET A 15 37.60 52.22 -19.88
C MET A 15 36.57 51.35 -20.63
N LEU A 16 36.64 51.28 -21.96
CA LEU A 16 35.79 50.39 -22.75
C LEU A 16 36.03 48.91 -22.41
N ALA A 17 37.29 48.50 -22.25
CA ALA A 17 37.62 47.13 -21.87
C ALA A 17 37.06 46.77 -20.47
N VAL A 18 37.16 47.68 -19.51
CA VAL A 18 36.59 47.48 -18.15
C VAL A 18 35.07 47.36 -18.21
N VAL A 19 34.39 48.21 -18.99
CA VAL A 19 32.92 48.14 -19.15
C VAL A 19 32.53 46.82 -19.82
N ALA A 20 33.22 46.39 -20.88
CA ALA A 20 32.94 45.13 -21.56
C ALA A 20 33.15 43.91 -20.65
N LEU A 21 34.24 43.88 -19.88
CA LEU A 21 34.51 42.81 -18.92
C LEU A 21 33.46 42.80 -17.80
N THR A 22 33.09 43.96 -17.29
CA THR A 22 32.05 44.08 -16.26
C THR A 22 30.70 43.57 -16.77
N ALA A 23 30.33 43.94 -18.01
CA ALA A 23 29.11 43.44 -18.64
C ALA A 23 29.12 41.92 -18.79
N LEU A 24 30.24 41.33 -19.25
CA LEU A 24 30.39 39.88 -19.36
C LEU A 24 30.19 39.17 -18.01
N VAL A 25 30.85 39.67 -16.95
CA VAL A 25 30.75 39.10 -15.60
C VAL A 25 29.32 39.21 -15.06
N LEU A 26 28.66 40.35 -15.28
CA LEU A 26 27.27 40.54 -14.87
C LEU A 26 26.32 39.60 -15.61
N THR A 27 26.52 39.38 -16.91
CA THR A 27 25.71 38.42 -17.68
C THR A 27 25.84 37.00 -17.11
N VAL A 28 27.07 36.52 -16.89
CA VAL A 28 27.30 35.18 -16.31
C VAL A 28 26.68 35.06 -14.91
N ALA A 29 26.78 36.12 -14.10
CA ALA A 29 26.19 36.13 -12.76
C ALA A 29 24.65 36.08 -12.81
N ILE A 30 24.02 36.78 -13.77
CA ILE A 30 22.57 36.75 -13.96
C ILE A 30 22.12 35.37 -14.43
N ASP A 31 22.79 34.77 -15.40
CA ASP A 31 22.44 33.43 -15.91
C ASP A 31 22.51 32.40 -14.79
N PHE A 32 23.60 32.39 -14.01
CA PHE A 32 23.74 31.50 -12.86
C PHE A 32 22.63 31.71 -11.81
N PHE A 33 22.26 32.97 -11.54
CA PHE A 33 21.17 33.28 -10.62
C PHE A 33 19.82 32.75 -11.12
N LEU A 34 19.53 32.91 -12.42
CA LEU A 34 18.30 32.41 -13.03
C LEU A 34 18.24 30.87 -13.01
N ASP A 35 19.34 30.20 -13.33
CA ASP A 35 19.42 28.74 -13.30
C ASP A 35 19.25 28.20 -11.88
N LEU A 36 19.93 28.79 -10.90
CA LEU A 36 19.78 28.43 -9.49
C LEU A 36 18.34 28.65 -9.02
N SER A 37 17.72 29.78 -9.41
CA SER A 37 16.34 30.08 -9.05
C SER A 37 15.36 29.05 -9.64
N ARG A 38 15.49 28.71 -10.93
CA ARG A 38 14.68 27.69 -11.61
C ARG A 38 14.86 26.31 -10.99
N SER A 39 16.11 25.92 -10.71
CA SER A 39 16.41 24.65 -10.06
C SER A 39 15.82 24.58 -8.66
N SER A 40 15.89 25.68 -7.89
CA SER A 40 15.31 25.76 -6.55
C SER A 40 13.78 25.64 -6.58
N THR A 41 13.11 26.34 -7.51
CA THR A 41 11.66 26.24 -7.67
C THR A 41 11.23 24.84 -8.11
N ALA A 42 11.93 24.22 -9.06
CA ALA A 42 11.64 22.87 -9.52
C ALA A 42 11.82 21.84 -8.39
N ALA A 43 12.89 21.96 -7.60
CA ALA A 43 13.10 21.12 -6.43
C ALA A 43 11.99 21.30 -5.38
N ALA A 44 11.57 22.54 -5.13
CA ALA A 44 10.50 22.85 -4.18
C ALA A 44 9.15 22.26 -4.63
N GLU A 45 8.79 22.35 -5.92
CA GLU A 45 7.57 21.73 -6.44
C GLU A 45 7.62 20.21 -6.36
N ARG A 46 8.76 19.60 -6.73
CA ARG A 46 8.94 18.15 -6.60
C ARG A 46 8.73 17.67 -5.17
N MET A 47 9.32 18.35 -4.19
CA MET A 47 9.13 18.03 -2.76
C MET A 47 7.66 18.19 -2.32
N ARG A 48 6.93 19.17 -2.84
CA ARG A 48 5.49 19.33 -2.55
C ARG A 48 4.68 18.18 -3.14
N THR A 49 4.98 17.78 -4.38
CA THR A 49 4.33 16.63 -5.04
C THR A 49 4.60 15.33 -4.30
N GLU A 50 5.84 15.05 -3.91
CA GLU A 50 6.20 13.86 -3.11
C GLU A 50 5.47 13.84 -1.76
N ARG A 51 5.43 14.97 -1.03
CA ARG A 51 4.68 15.07 0.23
C ARG A 51 3.19 14.86 0.03
N ARG A 52 2.63 15.34 -1.08
CA ARG A 52 1.22 15.12 -1.42
C ARG A 52 0.93 13.65 -1.67
N ALA A 53 1.80 12.95 -2.42
CA ALA A 53 1.69 11.51 -2.65
C ALA A 53 1.70 10.73 -1.32
N VAL A 54 2.68 11.02 -0.44
CA VAL A 54 2.75 10.39 0.88
C VAL A 54 1.50 10.68 1.72
N ALA A 55 0.98 11.91 1.70
CA ALA A 55 -0.24 12.24 2.45
C ALA A 55 -1.48 11.47 1.94
N ILE A 56 -1.57 11.20 0.64
CA ILE A 56 -2.62 10.36 0.05
C ILE A 56 -2.45 8.92 0.53
N LEU A 57 -1.25 8.35 0.40
CA LEU A 57 -0.94 6.98 0.83
C LEU A 57 -1.24 6.78 2.32
N ASP A 58 -0.80 7.70 3.18
CA ASP A 58 -1.04 7.66 4.61
C ASP A 58 -2.53 7.73 4.97
N ARG A 59 -3.31 8.50 4.20
CA ARG A 59 -4.75 8.64 4.42
C ARG A 59 -5.49 7.36 4.03
N VAL A 60 -5.20 6.80 2.86
CA VAL A 60 -5.82 5.55 2.38
C VAL A 60 -5.40 4.39 3.28
N ALA A 61 -4.12 4.28 3.61
CA ALA A 61 -3.60 3.25 4.50
C ALA A 61 -4.26 3.30 5.89
N ARG A 62 -4.39 4.48 6.51
CA ARG A 62 -5.05 4.60 7.82
C ARG A 62 -6.51 4.12 7.80
N ASP A 63 -7.23 4.40 6.72
CA ASP A 63 -8.62 3.94 6.61
C ASP A 63 -8.67 2.41 6.40
N LEU A 64 -7.77 1.86 5.58
CA LEU A 64 -7.62 0.41 5.37
C LEU A 64 -7.16 -0.36 6.62
N GLU A 65 -6.24 0.18 7.42
CA GLU A 65 -5.82 -0.41 8.71
C GLU A 65 -7.01 -0.56 9.67
N GLY A 66 -7.97 0.37 9.58
CA GLY A 66 -9.19 0.35 10.37
C GLY A 66 -10.34 -0.46 9.76
N THR A 67 -10.11 -1.19 8.67
CA THR A 67 -11.15 -1.97 7.97
C THR A 67 -11.82 -2.93 8.94
N TYR A 68 -13.15 -3.02 8.81
CA TYR A 68 -14.00 -3.82 9.66
C TYR A 68 -14.99 -4.61 8.81
N LEU A 69 -15.02 -5.93 8.99
CA LEU A 69 -15.99 -6.81 8.35
C LEU A 69 -16.57 -7.75 9.40
N VAL A 70 -17.88 -7.96 9.33
CA VAL A 70 -18.59 -8.93 10.16
C VAL A 70 -18.85 -10.16 9.31
N LYS A 71 -18.55 -11.34 9.86
CA LYS A 71 -18.83 -12.61 9.23
C LYS A 71 -20.33 -12.86 9.23
N LYS A 72 -20.86 -13.19 8.07
CA LYS A 72 -22.28 -13.43 7.86
C LYS A 72 -22.63 -14.82 8.42
N PRO A 73 -23.73 -14.94 9.20
CA PRO A 73 -24.26 -16.25 9.57
C PRO A 73 -24.61 -17.08 8.35
N GLU A 74 -24.45 -18.40 8.42
CA GLU A 74 -24.82 -19.30 7.31
C GLU A 74 -26.32 -19.24 6.97
N GLU A 75 -27.15 -18.92 7.98
CA GLU A 75 -28.61 -18.84 7.84
C GLU A 75 -29.10 -17.50 7.26
N THR A 76 -28.25 -16.46 7.24
CA THR A 76 -28.64 -15.10 6.82
C THR A 76 -28.33 -14.88 5.35
N ASP A 77 -29.27 -14.28 4.59
CA ASP A 77 -29.06 -13.95 3.19
C ASP A 77 -27.83 -13.01 3.04
N PRO A 78 -26.79 -13.41 2.29
CA PRO A 78 -25.60 -12.58 2.08
C PRO A 78 -25.87 -11.20 1.50
N LEU A 79 -27.04 -11.01 0.85
CA LEU A 79 -27.49 -9.77 0.23
C LEU A 79 -28.17 -8.80 1.22
N GLU A 80 -28.56 -9.25 2.40
CA GLU A 80 -29.17 -8.39 3.42
C GLU A 80 -28.12 -7.71 4.30
N HIS A 81 -26.86 -8.13 4.21
CA HIS A 81 -25.82 -7.67 5.12
C HIS A 81 -25.13 -6.37 4.64
N PRO A 82 -25.11 -5.29 5.45
CA PRO A 82 -24.61 -3.99 5.02
C PRO A 82 -23.08 -3.86 5.03
N PHE A 83 -22.38 -4.76 5.71
CA PHE A 83 -20.92 -4.75 5.77
C PHE A 83 -20.36 -5.42 4.52
N VAL A 84 -19.64 -4.64 3.72
CA VAL A 84 -19.04 -5.08 2.47
C VAL A 84 -17.64 -4.49 2.33
N PHE A 85 -16.75 -5.26 1.72
CA PHE A 85 -15.47 -4.82 1.19
C PHE A 85 -15.49 -5.09 -0.32
N VAL A 86 -15.52 -4.02 -1.11
CA VAL A 86 -15.53 -4.09 -2.59
C VAL A 86 -14.36 -3.29 -3.11
N ALA A 87 -13.57 -3.90 -4.00
CA ALA A 87 -12.55 -3.25 -4.78
C ALA A 87 -12.74 -3.63 -6.25
N GLU A 88 -12.90 -2.63 -7.11
CA GLU A 88 -13.14 -2.82 -8.53
C GLU A 88 -12.17 -2.00 -9.38
N SER A 89 -11.84 -2.54 -10.54
CA SER A 89 -11.06 -1.84 -11.56
C SER A 89 -12.01 -1.40 -12.67
N THR A 90 -12.14 -0.10 -12.87
CA THR A 90 -12.91 0.47 -13.99
C THR A 90 -12.07 0.67 -15.24
N GLY A 91 -10.76 0.38 -15.16
CA GLY A 91 -9.80 0.67 -16.22
C GLY A 91 -9.57 2.17 -16.45
N ALA A 92 -10.05 3.03 -15.54
CA ALA A 92 -9.77 4.46 -15.55
C ALA A 92 -8.38 4.74 -14.96
N GLY A 93 -7.88 3.86 -14.09
CA GLY A 93 -6.50 3.84 -13.64
C GLY A 93 -5.52 3.41 -14.74
N VAL A 94 -4.37 4.06 -14.81
CA VAL A 94 -3.24 3.68 -15.69
C VAL A 94 -2.45 2.49 -15.10
N ALA A 95 -2.57 2.25 -13.80
CA ALA A 95 -1.87 1.19 -13.09
C ALA A 95 -2.73 -0.07 -12.92
N GLU A 96 -2.08 -1.23 -12.82
CA GLU A 96 -2.74 -2.52 -12.65
C GLU A 96 -3.28 -2.68 -11.21
N GLY A 97 -4.60 -2.65 -11.05
CA GLY A 97 -5.27 -2.80 -9.76
C GLY A 97 -6.67 -2.21 -9.74
N ALA A 98 -7.27 -2.21 -8.55
CA ALA A 98 -8.54 -1.55 -8.31
C ALA A 98 -8.32 -0.03 -8.24
N ASP A 99 -9.10 0.72 -9.00
CA ASP A 99 -9.12 2.19 -8.98
C ASP A 99 -10.29 2.74 -8.15
N ARG A 100 -11.17 1.85 -7.67
CA ARG A 100 -12.28 2.15 -6.77
C ARG A 100 -12.35 1.13 -5.65
N ILE A 101 -12.61 1.60 -4.44
CA ILE A 101 -12.72 0.74 -3.26
C ILE A 101 -13.76 1.29 -2.29
N LYS A 102 -14.56 0.42 -1.68
CA LYS A 102 -15.56 0.74 -0.65
C LYS A 102 -15.49 -0.28 0.47
N PHE A 103 -15.45 0.20 1.70
CA PHE A 103 -15.39 -0.64 2.89
C PHE A 103 -15.92 0.07 4.13
N VAL A 104 -16.18 -0.70 5.17
CA VAL A 104 -16.49 -0.18 6.52
C VAL A 104 -15.19 -0.06 7.30
N THR A 105 -15.00 1.05 8.02
CA THR A 105 -13.80 1.29 8.83
C THR A 105 -14.15 1.88 10.19
N ARG A 106 -13.31 1.59 11.19
CA ARG A 106 -13.34 2.17 12.53
C ARG A 106 -12.44 3.40 12.70
N SER A 107 -11.75 3.82 11.64
CA SER A 107 -10.85 4.99 11.66
C SER A 107 -11.60 6.34 11.57
N ALA A 108 -12.93 6.33 11.62
CA ALA A 108 -13.73 7.53 11.48
C ALA A 108 -13.47 8.51 12.63
N THR A 109 -13.09 9.74 12.29
CA THR A 109 -12.95 10.80 13.30
C THR A 109 -14.34 11.29 13.68
N LEU A 110 -14.71 11.11 14.95
CA LEU A 110 -15.95 11.64 15.51
C LEU A 110 -16.04 13.15 15.25
N ARG A 111 -17.15 13.60 14.67
CA ARG A 111 -17.32 15.03 14.35
C ARG A 111 -17.64 15.86 15.60
N SER A 112 -18.25 15.21 16.59
CA SER A 112 -18.67 15.82 17.85
C SER A 112 -18.54 14.80 18.97
N SER A 113 -17.92 15.18 20.09
CA SER A 113 -17.88 14.35 21.29
C SER A 113 -19.21 14.29 22.04
N ALA A 114 -20.20 15.11 21.65
CA ALA A 114 -21.47 15.25 22.34
C ALA A 114 -22.57 14.32 21.78
N GLU A 115 -22.35 13.72 20.61
CA GLU A 115 -23.29 12.79 19.99
C GLU A 115 -22.76 11.35 20.16
N HIS A 116 -23.65 10.40 20.46
CA HIS A 116 -23.33 8.98 20.51
C HIS A 116 -23.20 8.44 19.08
N GLU A 117 -22.23 8.96 18.34
CA GLU A 117 -21.90 8.52 16.98
C GLU A 117 -21.08 7.23 17.08
N SER A 118 -21.39 6.25 16.23
CA SER A 118 -20.57 5.05 16.11
C SER A 118 -19.18 5.42 15.58
N ASP A 119 -18.16 4.70 16.01
CA ASP A 119 -16.82 4.79 15.43
C ASP A 119 -16.74 4.18 14.03
N LEU A 120 -17.80 3.51 13.57
CA LEU A 120 -17.92 2.93 12.25
C LEU A 120 -18.36 3.97 11.22
N ALA A 121 -17.70 3.98 10.07
CA ALA A 121 -18.14 4.69 8.89
C ALA A 121 -17.92 3.85 7.64
N VAL A 122 -18.77 4.07 6.63
CA VAL A 122 -18.49 3.60 5.27
C VAL A 122 -17.59 4.63 4.60
N VAL A 123 -16.50 4.15 4.02
CA VAL A 123 -15.57 4.97 3.23
C VAL A 123 -15.51 4.40 1.83
N ALA A 124 -15.48 5.30 0.85
CA ALA A 124 -15.22 4.96 -0.53
C ALA A 124 -14.12 5.85 -1.10
N TYR A 125 -13.25 5.27 -1.90
CA TYR A 125 -12.26 5.97 -2.71
C TYR A 125 -12.49 5.63 -4.18
N GLY A 126 -12.16 6.58 -5.04
CA GLY A 126 -12.12 6.33 -6.47
C GLY A 126 -11.23 7.33 -7.19
N ALA A 127 -10.61 6.88 -8.27
CA ALA A 127 -10.01 7.77 -9.26
C ALA A 127 -11.05 8.15 -10.32
N ARG A 128 -11.05 9.42 -10.72
CA ARG A 128 -11.83 9.91 -11.86
C ARG A 128 -11.06 10.95 -12.67
N PRO A 129 -11.41 11.16 -13.95
CA PRO A 129 -10.78 12.18 -14.78
C PRO A 129 -10.96 13.59 -14.18
N ALA A 130 -9.90 14.38 -14.13
CA ALA A 130 -9.96 15.78 -13.73
C ALA A 130 -10.19 16.69 -14.96
N ALA A 131 -10.90 17.80 -14.77
CA ALA A 131 -11.20 18.76 -15.86
C ALA A 131 -9.95 19.35 -16.53
N GLY A 132 -8.82 19.43 -15.80
CA GLY A 132 -7.53 19.91 -16.31
C GLY A 132 -6.62 18.84 -16.89
N GLY A 133 -7.12 17.61 -17.09
CA GLY A 133 -6.32 16.45 -17.46
C GLY A 133 -5.78 15.69 -16.24
N GLY A 134 -5.37 14.44 -16.49
CA GLY A 134 -5.02 13.48 -15.43
C GLY A 134 -6.23 13.01 -14.64
N LEU A 135 -5.93 12.48 -13.46
CA LEU A 135 -6.90 11.95 -12.51
C LEU A 135 -6.98 12.83 -11.26
N GLU A 136 -8.12 12.74 -10.60
CA GLU A 136 -8.31 13.13 -9.22
C GLU A 136 -8.79 11.94 -8.40
N ILE A 137 -8.26 11.82 -7.18
CA ILE A 137 -8.72 10.87 -6.18
C ILE A 137 -9.78 11.57 -5.35
N VAL A 138 -10.96 10.97 -5.29
CA VAL A 138 -12.05 11.41 -4.42
C VAL A 138 -12.23 10.45 -3.26
N ARG A 139 -12.73 10.98 -2.15
CA ARG A 139 -13.05 10.23 -0.94
C ARG A 139 -14.47 10.58 -0.50
N TRP A 140 -15.32 9.59 -0.39
CA TRP A 140 -16.65 9.70 0.19
C TRP A 140 -16.70 9.02 1.56
N THR A 141 -17.54 9.56 2.46
CA THR A 141 -17.74 9.01 3.81
C THR A 141 -19.19 9.15 4.22
N SER A 142 -19.74 8.07 4.77
CA SER A 142 -21.01 8.09 5.52
C SER A 142 -20.79 7.54 6.92
N PRO A 143 -21.13 8.29 7.98
CA PRO A 143 -21.14 7.76 9.35
C PRO A 143 -22.32 6.82 9.61
N ARG A 144 -23.28 6.75 8.68
CA ARG A 144 -24.41 5.83 8.76
C ARG A 144 -24.11 4.60 7.91
N LEU A 145 -24.17 3.44 8.54
CA LEU A 145 -24.18 2.17 7.83
C LEU A 145 -25.47 2.07 7.00
N PRO A 146 -25.41 1.50 5.78
CA PRO A 146 -26.61 1.27 4.99
C PRO A 146 -27.51 0.22 5.68
N GLU A 147 -28.80 0.24 5.39
CA GLU A 147 -29.76 -0.74 5.94
C GLU A 147 -29.66 -2.12 5.29
N GLY A 148 -28.99 -2.22 4.14
CA GLY A 148 -28.75 -3.46 3.42
C GLY A 148 -27.49 -3.38 2.55
N LEU A 149 -27.27 -4.39 1.72
CA LEU A 149 -26.11 -4.42 0.83
C LEU A 149 -26.18 -3.29 -0.20
N ASP A 150 -25.22 -2.37 -0.11
CA ASP A 150 -24.99 -1.33 -1.11
C ASP A 150 -23.57 -1.47 -1.67
N ARG A 151 -23.49 -1.96 -2.91
CA ARG A 151 -22.22 -2.11 -3.64
C ARG A 151 -21.81 -0.86 -4.40
N THR A 152 -22.67 0.16 -4.44
CA THR A 152 -22.43 1.38 -5.22
C THR A 152 -21.27 2.15 -4.62
N ILE A 153 -20.29 2.51 -5.43
CA ILE A 153 -19.15 3.33 -5.02
C ILE A 153 -19.42 4.77 -5.49
N PRO A 154 -19.79 5.70 -4.59
CA PRO A 154 -20.22 7.06 -4.95
C PRO A 154 -19.02 7.95 -5.29
N VAL A 155 -18.45 7.79 -6.49
CA VAL A 155 -17.27 8.53 -6.96
C VAL A 155 -17.57 9.49 -8.11
N ASP A 156 -18.76 9.39 -8.69
CA ASP A 156 -19.17 10.19 -9.85
C ASP A 156 -19.45 11.67 -9.47
N GLU A 157 -19.49 12.54 -10.48
CA GLU A 157 -19.85 13.95 -10.29
C GLU A 157 -21.26 14.08 -9.70
N GLY A 158 -21.40 14.93 -8.68
CA GLY A 158 -22.67 15.11 -7.96
C GLY A 158 -22.87 14.20 -6.74
N SER A 159 -21.96 13.25 -6.50
CA SER A 159 -21.86 12.60 -5.19
C SER A 159 -21.33 13.59 -4.14
N ASP A 160 -21.61 13.32 -2.85
CA ASP A 160 -21.02 14.05 -1.72
C ASP A 160 -19.52 13.71 -1.51
N ALA A 161 -18.84 13.17 -2.52
CA ALA A 161 -17.43 12.80 -2.46
C ALA A 161 -16.55 14.05 -2.48
N ALA A 162 -15.62 14.13 -1.53
CA ALA A 162 -14.65 15.22 -1.46
C ALA A 162 -13.41 14.88 -2.30
N VAL A 163 -12.93 15.85 -3.08
CA VAL A 163 -11.65 15.71 -3.79
C VAL A 163 -10.51 15.67 -2.77
N LEU A 164 -9.81 14.54 -2.70
CA LEU A 164 -8.66 14.35 -1.82
C LEU A 164 -7.39 14.94 -2.46
N ALA A 165 -7.18 14.62 -3.74
CA ALA A 165 -6.06 15.13 -4.50
C ALA A 165 -6.36 15.12 -6.00
N GLY A 166 -5.84 16.12 -6.73
CA GLY A 166 -5.78 16.15 -8.19
C GLY A 166 -4.33 16.16 -8.67
N GLY A 167 -4.13 16.11 -9.98
CA GLY A 167 -2.80 15.97 -10.56
C GLY A 167 -2.23 14.57 -10.36
N ILE A 168 -3.10 13.56 -10.41
CA ILE A 168 -2.75 12.15 -10.29
C ILE A 168 -2.55 11.60 -11.69
N ALA A 169 -1.44 10.91 -11.93
CA ALA A 169 -1.19 10.17 -13.16
C ALA A 169 -1.78 8.75 -13.09
N GLY A 170 -1.74 8.13 -11.91
CA GLY A 170 -2.27 6.78 -11.68
C GLY A 170 -2.61 6.53 -10.23
N PHE A 171 -3.62 5.71 -9.99
CA PHE A 171 -4.02 5.21 -8.68
C PHE A 171 -4.44 3.75 -8.82
N ALA A 172 -3.87 2.87 -8.02
CA ALA A 172 -4.22 1.46 -8.00
C ALA A 172 -4.09 0.89 -6.59
N ILE A 173 -4.94 -0.09 -6.30
CA ILE A 173 -4.88 -0.90 -5.10
C ILE A 173 -4.84 -2.36 -5.50
N ARG A 174 -3.85 -3.09 -4.99
CA ARG A 174 -3.76 -4.56 -5.09
C ARG A 174 -3.98 -5.16 -3.72
N LEU A 175 -4.58 -6.33 -3.67
CA LEU A 175 -5.07 -6.94 -2.43
C LEU A 175 -4.47 -8.35 -2.29
N LEU A 176 -3.89 -8.66 -1.14
CA LEU A 176 -3.27 -9.95 -0.89
C LEU A 176 -4.30 -10.92 -0.30
N ASP A 177 -4.57 -12.02 -1.00
CA ASP A 177 -5.45 -13.08 -0.49
C ASP A 177 -4.76 -13.98 0.55
N GLU A 178 -5.50 -14.94 1.11
CA GLU A 178 -4.98 -15.88 2.11
C GLU A 178 -3.94 -16.86 1.53
N ALA A 179 -4.00 -17.13 0.23
CA ALA A 179 -3.03 -17.95 -0.48
C ALA A 179 -1.71 -17.19 -0.74
N GLY A 180 -1.65 -15.89 -0.41
CA GLY A 180 -0.49 -15.03 -0.65
C GLY A 180 -0.39 -14.53 -2.09
N SER A 181 -1.47 -14.59 -2.86
CA SER A 181 -1.56 -14.07 -4.22
C SER A 181 -2.16 -12.66 -4.24
N TRP A 182 -1.63 -11.81 -5.10
CA TRP A 182 -2.10 -10.43 -5.28
C TRP A 182 -3.24 -10.38 -6.30
N GLN A 183 -4.39 -9.90 -5.85
CA GLN A 183 -5.61 -9.69 -6.61
C GLN A 183 -5.79 -8.21 -6.97
N THR A 184 -6.35 -7.94 -8.14
CA THR A 184 -6.66 -6.57 -8.62
C THR A 184 -8.10 -6.16 -8.37
N ALA A 185 -8.92 -7.07 -7.85
CA ALA A 185 -10.31 -6.86 -7.48
C ALA A 185 -10.64 -7.71 -6.25
N TRP A 186 -11.66 -7.33 -5.50
CA TRP A 186 -12.14 -8.08 -4.34
C TRP A 186 -13.61 -7.80 -4.12
N ASP A 187 -14.38 -8.82 -3.74
CA ASP A 187 -15.81 -8.65 -3.51
C ASP A 187 -16.31 -9.59 -2.43
N SER A 188 -16.29 -9.10 -1.17
CA SER A 188 -16.75 -9.86 -0.01
C SER A 188 -18.26 -10.10 0.01
N SER A 189 -19.00 -9.64 -1.01
CA SER A 189 -20.43 -9.94 -1.18
C SER A 189 -20.68 -11.25 -1.92
N GLN A 190 -19.70 -11.77 -2.65
CA GLN A 190 -19.84 -13.05 -3.38
C GLN A 190 -19.92 -14.22 -2.41
N LEU A 191 -20.52 -15.34 -2.83
CA LEU A 191 -20.67 -16.53 -1.98
C LEU A 191 -19.33 -17.22 -1.69
N THR A 192 -18.39 -17.21 -2.64
CA THR A 192 -17.10 -17.90 -2.51
C THR A 192 -16.14 -17.21 -1.57
N GLU A 193 -16.16 -15.87 -1.55
CA GLU A 193 -15.33 -15.02 -0.68
C GLU A 193 -16.18 -14.37 0.42
N SER A 194 -17.34 -14.96 0.71
CA SER A 194 -18.31 -14.34 1.58
C SER A 194 -17.71 -14.22 2.96
N SER A 195 -17.61 -12.98 3.43
CA SER A 195 -17.02 -12.66 4.74
C SER A 195 -15.50 -12.72 4.82
N GLU A 196 -14.76 -12.73 3.72
CA GLU A 196 -13.29 -12.66 3.77
C GLU A 196 -12.78 -11.23 3.57
N LEU A 197 -11.69 -10.91 4.28
CA LEU A 197 -10.90 -9.69 4.10
C LEU A 197 -9.52 -10.06 3.54
N PRO A 198 -8.97 -9.22 2.65
CA PRO A 198 -7.59 -9.41 2.20
C PRO A 198 -6.62 -9.26 3.37
N LEU A 199 -5.53 -10.02 3.36
CA LEU A 199 -4.47 -9.96 4.37
C LEU A 199 -3.76 -8.61 4.40
N ALA A 200 -3.55 -8.05 3.21
CA ALA A 200 -2.84 -6.80 3.00
C ALA A 200 -3.38 -6.08 1.78
N ALA A 201 -3.11 -4.78 1.70
CA ALA A 201 -3.31 -3.99 0.49
C ALA A 201 -1.99 -3.30 0.11
N GLU A 202 -1.72 -3.22 -1.18
CA GLU A 202 -0.64 -2.41 -1.76
C GLU A 202 -1.29 -1.24 -2.48
N ILE A 203 -1.02 -0.04 -1.99
CA ILE A 203 -1.56 1.21 -2.53
C ILE A 203 -0.48 1.84 -3.39
N GLU A 204 -0.79 2.08 -4.66
CA GLU A 204 0.08 2.74 -5.61
C GLU A 204 -0.52 4.10 -6.03
N VAL A 205 0.29 5.15 -5.94
CA VAL A 205 -0.04 6.49 -6.44
C VAL A 205 1.08 6.97 -7.34
N SER A 206 0.74 7.42 -8.54
CA SER A 206 1.64 8.15 -9.44
C SER A 206 1.12 9.56 -9.62
N MET A 207 1.98 10.56 -9.51
CA MET A 207 1.62 11.98 -9.63
C MET A 207 1.94 12.47 -11.04
N LEU A 208 1.17 13.41 -11.58
CA LEU A 208 1.60 14.14 -12.78
C LEU A 208 2.84 14.97 -12.44
N ALA A 209 3.84 14.93 -13.33
CA ALA A 209 4.97 15.83 -13.20
C ALA A 209 4.49 17.28 -13.32
N PRO A 210 5.00 18.21 -12.49
CA PRO A 210 4.74 19.62 -12.72
C PRO A 210 5.23 19.97 -14.13
N GLU A 211 4.52 20.85 -14.85
CA GLU A 211 4.89 21.27 -16.20
C GLU A 211 6.35 21.75 -16.21
N GLY A 212 7.25 20.86 -16.63
CA GLY A 212 8.66 21.14 -16.81
C GLY A 212 8.87 21.77 -18.19
N PRO A 213 10.08 22.31 -18.46
CA PRO A 213 10.46 22.64 -19.83
C PRO A 213 10.19 21.40 -20.71
N VAL A 214 9.47 21.62 -21.81
CA VAL A 214 8.78 20.69 -22.74
C VAL A 214 9.70 19.62 -23.40
N GLY A 215 10.86 19.31 -22.82
CA GLY A 215 11.91 18.50 -23.44
C GLY A 215 11.71 16.98 -23.40
N ASP A 216 10.99 16.46 -22.41
CA ASP A 216 10.96 15.01 -22.15
C ASP A 216 9.52 14.44 -22.16
N ALA A 217 8.66 14.94 -23.05
CA ALA A 217 7.52 14.13 -23.45
C ALA A 217 8.10 12.85 -24.08
N ASN A 218 7.89 11.71 -23.43
CA ASN A 218 8.28 10.42 -24.01
C ASN A 218 7.74 10.35 -25.44
N ALA A 219 8.48 9.70 -26.36
CA ALA A 219 8.15 9.64 -27.80
C ALA A 219 6.73 9.11 -28.12
N LEU A 220 6.02 8.61 -27.11
CA LEU A 220 4.66 8.08 -27.16
C LEU A 220 3.58 9.07 -26.70
N GLY A 221 3.93 10.29 -26.29
CA GLY A 221 2.97 11.34 -25.92
C GLY A 221 2.30 11.15 -24.55
N GLU A 222 2.80 10.22 -23.72
CA GLU A 222 2.33 10.07 -22.35
C GLU A 222 2.82 11.22 -21.47
N PRO A 223 1.96 11.79 -20.60
CA PRO A 223 2.38 12.83 -19.69
C PRO A 223 3.44 12.29 -18.73
N ALA A 224 4.51 13.06 -18.52
CA ALA A 224 5.53 12.69 -17.55
C ALA A 224 4.89 12.51 -16.16
N SER A 225 5.22 11.41 -15.50
CA SER A 225 4.73 11.08 -14.16
C SER A 225 5.87 11.01 -13.16
N LEU A 226 5.61 11.42 -11.92
CA LEU A 226 6.48 11.23 -10.77
C LEU A 226 5.92 10.07 -9.94
N GLY A 227 6.66 8.98 -9.82
CA GLY A 227 6.21 7.75 -9.15
C GLY A 227 6.67 6.48 -9.90
N PRO A 228 6.22 5.30 -9.48
CA PRO A 228 5.15 5.08 -8.49
C PRO A 228 5.60 5.30 -7.04
N PHE A 229 4.69 5.84 -6.22
CA PHE A 229 4.79 5.84 -4.76
C PHE A 229 3.93 4.68 -4.24
N VAL A 230 4.58 3.74 -3.54
CA VAL A 230 3.93 2.51 -3.09
C VAL A 230 3.93 2.44 -1.57
N ARG A 231 2.80 2.04 -0.99
CA ARG A 231 2.68 1.70 0.43
C ARG A 231 1.90 0.40 0.60
N GLN A 232 2.54 -0.58 1.23
CA GLN A 232 1.86 -1.79 1.68
C GLN A 232 1.31 -1.60 3.09
N VAL A 233 0.12 -2.12 3.33
CA VAL A 233 -0.60 -2.02 4.59
C VAL A 233 -1.22 -3.38 4.94
N MET A 234 -1.01 -3.85 6.17
CA MET A 234 -1.65 -5.06 6.67
C MET A 234 -3.06 -4.72 7.16
N LEU A 235 -4.03 -5.61 6.93
CA LEU A 235 -5.37 -5.49 7.51
C LEU A 235 -5.42 -6.38 8.76
N PRO A 236 -5.22 -5.83 9.97
CA PRO A 236 -5.01 -6.64 11.16
C PRO A 236 -6.30 -7.29 11.68
N VAL A 237 -7.46 -6.74 11.33
CA VAL A 237 -8.75 -7.21 11.83
C VAL A 237 -9.26 -8.32 10.92
N ARG A 238 -9.34 -9.53 11.47
CA ARG A 238 -10.04 -10.63 10.81
C ARG A 238 -11.56 -10.42 10.91
N PRO A 239 -12.33 -10.95 9.95
CA PRO A 239 -13.78 -10.91 10.01
C PRO A 239 -14.30 -11.39 11.36
N ILE A 240 -15.16 -10.59 11.99
CA ILE A 240 -15.67 -10.91 13.32
C ILE A 240 -16.87 -11.84 13.19
N ASP A 241 -16.75 -13.02 13.77
CA ASP A 241 -17.85 -13.96 13.92
C ASP A 241 -18.66 -13.60 15.18
N LEU A 242 -19.83 -12.96 14.97
CA LEU A 242 -20.68 -12.52 16.07
C LEU A 242 -21.31 -13.70 16.82
N GLU A 243 -21.59 -14.81 16.16
CA GLU A 243 -22.17 -15.99 16.79
C GLU A 243 -21.15 -16.62 17.74
N ALA A 244 -19.90 -16.74 17.29
CA ALA A 244 -18.81 -17.23 18.13
C ALA A 244 -18.54 -16.33 19.35
N LEU A 245 -18.80 -15.02 19.25
CA LEU A 245 -18.66 -14.09 20.37
C LEU A 245 -19.83 -14.15 21.35
N LEU A 246 -21.04 -14.46 20.88
CA LEU A 246 -22.24 -14.55 21.71
C LEU A 246 -22.33 -15.92 22.43
N ASP A 247 -21.85 -16.98 21.80
CA ASP A 247 -21.80 -18.33 22.37
C ASP A 247 -20.37 -18.92 22.24
N PRO A 248 -19.47 -18.56 23.17
CA PRO A 248 -18.08 -19.04 23.13
C PRO A 248 -17.97 -20.56 23.35
N ASP A 249 -18.96 -21.17 24.02
CA ASP A 249 -18.98 -22.61 24.27
C ASP A 249 -19.32 -23.38 22.98
N ALA A 250 -20.25 -22.86 22.17
CA ALA A 250 -20.53 -23.38 20.84
C ALA A 250 -19.33 -23.22 19.90
N ALA A 251 -18.63 -22.08 19.95
CA ALA A 251 -17.42 -21.84 19.15
C ALA A 251 -16.28 -22.82 19.51
N ALA A 252 -16.08 -23.08 20.80
CA ALA A 252 -15.09 -24.06 21.26
C ALA A 252 -15.44 -25.50 20.84
N ALA A 253 -16.73 -25.84 20.84
CA ALA A 253 -17.21 -27.13 20.36
C ALA A 253 -17.05 -27.28 18.84
N ALA A 254 -17.29 -26.23 18.05
CA ALA A 254 -17.10 -26.22 16.61
C ALA A 254 -15.61 -26.37 16.25
N ALA A 255 -14.72 -25.61 16.89
CA ALA A 255 -13.27 -25.71 16.68
C ALA A 255 -12.69 -27.09 17.09
N ALA A 256 -13.27 -27.76 18.08
CA ALA A 256 -12.87 -29.11 18.47
C ALA A 256 -13.47 -30.22 17.59
N GLY A 257 -14.53 -29.92 16.83
CA GLY A 257 -15.28 -30.88 16.01
C GLY A 257 -14.69 -31.15 14.63
N GLU A 258 -13.90 -30.23 14.07
CA GLU A 258 -13.32 -30.37 12.73
C GLU A 258 -12.15 -31.37 12.64
N SER A 259 -11.57 -31.80 13.76
CA SER A 259 -10.39 -32.70 13.74
C SER A 259 -10.72 -34.20 13.76
N LYS A 260 -11.99 -34.62 13.60
CA LYS A 260 -12.37 -36.04 13.84
C LYS A 260 -13.36 -36.65 12.85
N LYS A 261 -13.29 -36.26 11.57
CA LYS A 261 -14.04 -36.89 10.47
C LYS A 261 -13.10 -37.14 9.29
N ASP A 262 -12.41 -38.29 9.30
CA ASP A 262 -12.05 -39.10 8.11
C ASP A 262 -11.05 -40.21 8.48
N GLU A 263 -11.42 -41.07 9.42
CA GLU A 263 -10.83 -42.40 9.57
C GLU A 263 -11.97 -43.41 9.80
N SER A 264 -12.70 -43.74 8.73
CA SER A 264 -13.49 -44.97 8.68
C SER A 264 -13.47 -45.49 7.25
N GLU A 265 -12.63 -46.51 7.03
CA GLU A 265 -13.07 -47.85 6.64
C GLU A 265 -12.99 -48.08 5.13
N GLU A 266 -11.76 -48.22 4.63
CA GLU A 266 -11.52 -49.12 3.51
C GLU A 266 -10.97 -50.44 4.07
N GLU A 267 -11.88 -51.35 4.39
CA GLU A 267 -11.57 -52.77 4.46
C GLU A 267 -11.29 -53.26 3.03
N SER A 268 -10.04 -53.63 2.74
CA SER A 268 -9.79 -54.66 1.72
C SER A 268 -8.65 -55.58 2.15
N GLU A 269 -8.98 -56.87 2.04
CA GLU A 269 -8.29 -58.09 2.45
C GLU A 269 -6.85 -58.26 1.94
N ASP A 270 -6.01 -58.75 2.85
CA ASP A 270 -5.00 -59.81 2.73
C ASP A 270 -4.04 -59.84 1.52
N GLY A 271 -2.73 -59.69 1.84
CA GLY A 271 -1.63 -60.00 0.91
C GLY A 271 -0.23 -59.92 1.53
N GLU A 272 0.12 -60.96 2.30
CA GLU A 272 1.46 -61.50 2.60
C GLU A 272 2.75 -60.62 2.58
N SER A 273 3.31 -60.49 3.78
CA SER A 273 4.74 -60.61 4.16
C SER A 273 5.84 -60.09 3.22
N SER A 274 6.53 -59.03 3.67
CA SER A 274 8.00 -59.04 3.69
C SER A 274 8.55 -58.15 4.80
N GLU A 275 9.44 -58.73 5.60
CA GLU A 275 10.29 -58.05 6.58
C GLU A 275 11.20 -57.04 5.88
N GLN A 276 11.13 -55.77 6.26
CA GLN A 276 12.26 -54.85 6.06
C GLN A 276 12.27 -53.68 7.04
N ALA A 277 13.34 -53.67 7.85
CA ALA A 277 14.02 -52.55 8.48
C ALA A 277 13.20 -51.35 8.99
N LYS A 278 13.01 -51.33 10.32
CA LYS A 278 12.77 -50.10 11.12
C LYS A 278 13.85 -49.05 10.81
N ALA A 279 13.51 -48.07 9.98
CA ALA A 279 14.10 -46.75 10.03
C ALA A 279 13.18 -45.86 10.87
N GLU A 280 13.75 -45.19 11.87
CA GLU A 280 13.06 -44.22 12.72
C GLU A 280 12.44 -43.11 11.85
N SER A 281 11.13 -43.20 11.60
CA SER A 281 10.31 -42.11 11.10
C SER A 281 10.31 -41.02 12.18
N LYS A 282 11.05 -39.95 11.92
CA LYS A 282 10.92 -38.68 12.65
C LYS A 282 9.50 -38.17 12.40
N ASN A 283 8.76 -37.88 13.46
CA ASN A 283 7.48 -37.16 13.43
C ASN A 283 7.55 -35.97 12.44
N GLU A 284 6.87 -36.10 11.30
CA GLU A 284 6.80 -35.05 10.28
C GLU A 284 5.72 -34.00 10.59
N ASP A 285 4.90 -34.22 11.64
CA ASP A 285 3.69 -33.42 11.89
C ASP A 285 3.77 -32.44 13.07
N GLU A 286 4.95 -32.16 13.61
CA GLU A 286 5.07 -31.05 14.58
C GLU A 286 4.90 -29.71 13.84
N PRO A 287 3.92 -28.86 14.24
CA PRO A 287 3.70 -27.57 13.59
C PRO A 287 4.96 -26.71 13.70
N CYS A 288 5.58 -26.43 12.56
CA CYS A 288 6.81 -25.65 12.49
C CYS A 288 6.50 -24.18 12.21
N MET A 289 7.24 -23.28 12.85
CA MET A 289 7.18 -21.86 12.50
C MET A 289 7.86 -21.62 11.15
N THR A 290 7.21 -20.88 10.24
CA THR A 290 7.82 -20.56 8.94
C THR A 290 8.86 -19.45 9.06
N VAL A 291 9.78 -19.37 8.09
CA VAL A 291 10.79 -18.30 8.04
C VAL A 291 10.15 -16.90 8.03
N ALA A 292 9.04 -16.73 7.32
CA ALA A 292 8.30 -15.47 7.28
C ALA A 292 7.72 -15.09 8.66
N GLN A 293 7.15 -16.05 9.39
CA GLN A 293 6.64 -15.83 10.75
C GLN A 293 7.76 -15.51 11.75
N CYS A 294 8.90 -16.19 11.66
CA CYS A 294 10.05 -15.88 12.50
C CYS A 294 10.59 -14.45 12.28
N LEU A 295 10.63 -13.99 11.03
CA LEU A 295 11.14 -12.67 10.69
C LEU A 295 10.18 -11.54 11.05
N SER A 296 8.87 -11.78 11.04
CA SER A 296 7.89 -10.80 11.53
C SER A 296 8.03 -10.55 13.03
N LEU A 297 8.48 -11.54 13.81
CA LEU A 297 8.84 -11.40 15.22
C LEU A 297 10.17 -10.64 15.45
N ASN A 298 11.02 -10.53 14.42
CA ASN A 298 12.37 -9.95 14.52
C ASN A 298 12.62 -8.87 13.44
N PRO A 299 11.86 -7.76 13.41
CA PRO A 299 11.91 -6.77 12.32
C PRO A 299 13.29 -6.09 12.17
N ASN A 300 14.06 -6.04 13.25
CA ASN A 300 15.42 -5.46 13.25
C ASN A 300 16.40 -6.23 12.35
N VAL A 301 16.15 -7.52 12.09
CA VAL A 301 17.04 -8.35 11.26
C VAL A 301 17.02 -7.90 9.80
N LEU A 302 15.84 -7.56 9.26
CA LEU A 302 15.73 -7.04 7.89
C LEU A 302 16.36 -5.65 7.75
N GLN A 303 16.37 -4.85 8.82
CA GLN A 303 17.03 -3.55 8.82
C GLN A 303 18.57 -3.68 8.85
N GLN A 304 19.10 -4.65 9.59
CA GLN A 304 20.54 -4.89 9.70
C GLN A 304 21.13 -5.59 8.47
N PHE A 305 20.33 -6.41 7.79
CA PHE A 305 20.77 -7.24 6.67
C PHE A 305 19.82 -7.11 5.47
N PRO A 306 19.78 -5.96 4.78
CA PRO A 306 18.85 -5.71 3.68
C PRO A 306 19.00 -6.70 2.51
N GLN A 307 20.20 -7.28 2.32
CA GLN A 307 20.46 -8.32 1.32
C GLN A 307 19.64 -9.61 1.53
N LEU A 308 19.12 -9.85 2.74
CA LEU A 308 18.30 -11.03 3.02
C LEU A 308 16.90 -10.94 2.40
N GLY A 309 16.42 -9.75 1.99
CA GLY A 309 15.06 -9.58 1.47
C GLY A 309 14.72 -10.54 0.33
N SER A 310 15.63 -10.69 -0.64
CA SER A 310 15.44 -11.61 -1.78
C SER A 310 15.42 -13.09 -1.38
N VAL A 311 16.21 -13.47 -0.37
CA VAL A 311 16.26 -14.84 0.15
C VAL A 311 14.96 -15.14 0.88
N VAL A 312 14.49 -14.22 1.72
CA VAL A 312 13.25 -14.37 2.49
C VAL A 312 12.04 -14.61 1.60
N THR A 313 11.96 -13.95 0.44
CA THR A 313 10.89 -14.22 -0.53
C THR A 313 10.95 -15.64 -1.09
N ALA A 314 12.15 -16.21 -1.26
CA ALA A 314 12.33 -17.56 -1.83
C ALA A 314 12.08 -18.69 -0.81
N ILE A 315 12.36 -18.46 0.47
CA ILE A 315 12.24 -19.50 1.53
C ILE A 315 11.17 -19.20 2.57
N GLY A 316 10.36 -18.15 2.37
CA GLY A 316 9.43 -17.64 3.40
C GLY A 316 8.45 -18.68 3.94
N GLY A 317 8.03 -19.63 3.10
CA GLY A 317 7.13 -20.73 3.47
C GLY A 317 7.82 -21.98 4.04
N GLN A 318 9.16 -22.05 4.06
CA GLN A 318 9.87 -23.21 4.62
C GLN A 318 9.88 -23.17 6.15
N CYS A 319 9.93 -24.35 6.78
CA CYS A 319 10.10 -24.47 8.23
C CYS A 319 11.43 -23.84 8.65
N PHE A 320 11.40 -22.99 9.68
CA PHE A 320 12.59 -22.33 10.20
C PHE A 320 13.67 -23.31 10.65
N ARG A 321 13.27 -24.45 11.25
CA ARG A 321 14.20 -25.48 11.74
C ARG A 321 15.12 -26.04 10.64
N ASP A 322 14.61 -26.15 9.42
CA ASP A 322 15.34 -26.76 8.29
C ASP A 322 16.35 -25.77 7.69
N VAL A 323 16.09 -24.46 7.86
CA VAL A 323 16.97 -23.40 7.36
C VAL A 323 17.90 -22.84 8.44
N ALA A 324 17.64 -23.11 9.72
CA ALA A 324 18.40 -22.57 10.85
C ALA A 324 19.92 -22.82 10.74
N ALA A 325 20.33 -23.96 10.18
CA ALA A 325 21.74 -24.29 9.97
C ALA A 325 22.44 -23.40 8.92
N SER A 326 21.68 -22.75 8.04
CA SER A 326 22.19 -21.88 6.97
C SER A 326 22.34 -20.41 7.40
N ILE A 327 21.91 -20.06 8.62
CA ILE A 327 21.95 -18.69 9.12
C ILE A 327 23.38 -18.35 9.56
N PRO A 328 23.97 -17.24 9.07
CA PRO A 328 25.30 -16.83 9.49
C PRO A 328 25.41 -16.68 11.01
N PRO A 329 26.50 -17.17 11.64
CA PRO A 329 26.71 -16.99 13.07
C PRO A 329 26.77 -15.50 13.42
N GLY A 330 25.94 -15.07 14.39
CA GLY A 330 25.85 -13.68 14.84
C GLY A 330 24.46 -13.05 14.74
N ILE A 331 23.52 -13.68 14.01
CA ILE A 331 22.12 -13.25 13.97
C ILE A 331 21.38 -13.89 15.15
N GLN A 332 20.93 -13.09 16.11
CA GLN A 332 20.11 -13.56 17.23
C GLN A 332 18.63 -13.47 16.84
N LEU A 333 17.99 -14.61 16.59
CA LEU A 333 16.56 -14.71 16.33
C LEU A 333 15.87 -15.20 17.61
N VAL A 334 15.09 -14.31 18.23
CA VAL A 334 14.39 -14.63 19.48
C VAL A 334 13.03 -15.22 19.13
N GLY A 335 12.68 -16.35 19.75
CA GLY A 335 11.34 -16.94 19.64
C GLY A 335 11.06 -17.82 18.42
N CYS A 336 12.06 -18.07 17.57
CA CYS A 336 11.91 -18.96 16.42
C CYS A 336 12.33 -20.39 16.82
N LYS A 337 11.35 -21.24 17.11
CA LYS A 337 11.53 -22.68 17.37
C LYS A 337 10.67 -23.49 16.43
#